data_AF-A0A9P6TDI5-F1
#
_entry.id   AF-A0A9P6TDI5-F1
#
_cell.length_a   1.000
_cell.length_b   1.000
_cell.length_c   1.000
_cell.angle_alpha   90.00
_cell.angle_beta   90.00
_cell.angle_gamma   90.00
#
_symmetry.space_group_name_H-M   'P 1'
#
loop_
_entity.id
_entity.type
_entity.pdbx_description
1 polymer ?
#
loop_
_entity_poly.entity_id
_entity_poly.type
_entity_poly.pdbx_seq_one_letter_code
_entity_poly.pdbx_strand_id
1 'polypeptide(L)'
;LNLAFSMFIDWFNPLGNKISAQQVSMGIIVLTCMNLPLEYCYQAQNMYLCGVVPTPGQPNMTTISHILKPLIKELLYLDADSVERSHGG
;
A
#
# COMPACT_ATOMS: atom_id res chain seq x y z
N LEU A 1 5.84 0.77 19.38
CA LEU A 1 6.24 -0.39 18.57
C LEU A 1 7.00 0.15 17.36
N ASN A 2 8.26 -0.24 17.12
CA ASN A 2 9.00 0.27 15.96
C ASN A 2 8.65 -0.57 14.72
N LEU A 3 7.54 -0.22 14.07
CA LEU A 3 7.05 -0.92 12.89
C LEU A 3 7.67 -0.35 11.61
N ALA A 4 8.15 -1.24 10.74
CA ALA A 4 8.64 -0.90 9.42
C ALA A 4 7.76 -1.57 8.37
N PHE A 5 7.32 -0.81 7.37
CA PHE A 5 6.52 -1.32 6.26
C PHE A 5 7.19 -1.02 4.93
N SER A 6 7.11 -1.97 3.99
CA SER A 6 7.34 -1.73 2.57
C SER A 6 5.99 -1.47 1.90
N MET A 7 5.92 -0.47 1.01
CA MET A 7 4.71 -0.15 0.25
C MET A 7 4.92 -0.50 -1.22
N PHE A 8 4.05 -1.37 -1.73
CA PHE A 8 4.01 -1.78 -3.13
C PHE A 8 2.78 -1.19 -3.81
N ILE A 9 2.97 -0.59 -4.99
CA ILE A 9 1.88 -0.06 -5.81
C ILE A 9 2.10 -0.51 -7.24
N ASP A 10 1.08 -1.10 -7.84
CA ASP A 10 1.09 -1.53 -9.24
C ASP A 10 -0.22 -1.23 -9.94
N TRP A 11 -0.14 -1.06 -11.26
CA TRP A 11 -1.22 -0.72 -12.16
C TRP A 11 -1.27 -1.75 -13.27
N PHE A 12 -2.22 -2.67 -13.17
CA PHE A 12 -2.36 -3.77 -14.12
C PHE A 12 -3.69 -3.67 -14.86
N ASN A 13 -3.79 -4.41 -15.96
CA ASN A 13 -5.06 -4.59 -16.64
C ASN A 13 -5.83 -5.75 -16.00
N PRO A 14 -6.90 -5.49 -15.23
CA PRO A 14 -7.65 -6.54 -14.54
C PRO A 14 -8.40 -7.48 -15.49
N LEU A 15 -8.59 -7.10 -16.76
CA LEU A 15 -9.30 -7.92 -17.74
C LEU A 15 -8.41 -9.01 -18.37
N GLY A 16 -7.08 -8.94 -18.17
CA GLY A 16 -6.14 -9.92 -18.73
C GLY A 16 -6.23 -10.09 -20.25
N ASN A 17 -6.77 -9.07 -20.95
CA ASN A 17 -6.99 -9.15 -22.39
C ASN A 17 -5.67 -8.90 -23.16
N LYS A 18 -5.69 -9.22 -24.45
CA LYS A 18 -4.52 -9.00 -25.32
C LYS A 18 -4.15 -7.52 -25.35
N ILE A 19 -2.85 -7.21 -25.47
CA ILE A 19 -2.33 -5.84 -25.56
C ILE A 19 -2.97 -5.03 -26.69
N SER A 20 -3.39 -5.69 -27.77
CA SER A 20 -4.07 -5.05 -28.91
C SER A 20 -5.54 -4.70 -28.66
N ALA A 21 -6.15 -5.18 -27.58
CA ALA A 21 -7.51 -4.85 -27.18
C ALA A 21 -7.52 -3.56 -26.33
N GLN A 22 -8.72 -3.02 -26.09
CA GLN A 22 -8.88 -1.88 -25.19
C GLN A 22 -8.31 -2.22 -23.80
N GLN A 23 -7.35 -1.42 -23.36
CA GLN A 23 -6.72 -1.55 -22.05
C GLN A 23 -7.48 -0.70 -21.04
N VAL A 24 -7.73 -1.27 -19.86
CA VAL A 24 -8.13 -0.54 -18.66
C VAL A 24 -7.06 -0.77 -17.60
N SER A 25 -6.90 0.18 -16.68
CA SER A 25 -5.93 0.06 -15.60
C SER A 25 -6.62 0.12 -14.24
N MET A 26 -6.28 -0.82 -13.36
CA MET A 26 -6.66 -0.83 -11.95
C MET A 26 -5.38 -0.80 -11.11
N GLY A 27 -5.39 -0.02 -10.04
CA GLY A 27 -4.28 0.07 -9.11
C GLY A 27 -4.51 -0.76 -7.85
N ILE A 28 -3.47 -1.39 -7.31
CA ILE A 28 -3.47 -1.95 -5.96
C ILE A 28 -2.39 -1.28 -5.12
N ILE A 29 -2.66 -1.12 -3.83
CA ILE A 29 -1.71 -0.61 -2.84
C ILE A 29 -1.61 -1.65 -1.73
N VAL A 30 -0.41 -2.21 -1.55
CA VAL A 30 -0.13 -3.28 -0.59
C VAL A 30 0.95 -2.82 0.38
N LEU A 31 0.75 -3.08 1.67
CA LEU A 31 1.77 -2.93 2.70
C LEU A 31 2.29 -4.30 3.15
N THR A 32 3.60 -4.42 3.27
CA THR A 32 4.29 -5.60 3.82
C THR A 32 4.98 -5.22 5.12
N CYS A 33 4.68 -5.91 6.21
CA CYS A 33 5.34 -5.69 7.50
C CYS A 33 6.76 -6.27 7.46
N MET A 34 7.76 -5.39 7.50
CA MET A 34 9.18 -5.73 7.40
C MET A 34 9.79 -6.16 8.73
N ASN A 35 9.02 -6.12 9.83
CA ASN A 35 9.43 -6.67 11.11
C ASN A 35 9.34 -8.20 11.17
N LEU A 36 8.62 -8.82 10.22
CA LEU A 36 8.60 -10.27 10.06
C LEU A 36 9.86 -10.73 9.33
N PRO A 37 10.37 -11.95 9.59
CA PRO A 37 11.46 -12.50 8.79
C PRO A 37 11.10 -12.55 7.30
N LEU A 38 12.10 -12.41 6.43
CA LEU A 38 11.91 -12.33 4.97
C LEU A 38 11.10 -13.49 4.39
N GLU A 39 11.25 -14.68 4.97
CA GLU A 39 10.52 -15.90 4.61
C GLU A 39 9.01 -15.80 4.83
N TYR A 40 8.58 -14.91 5.73
CA TYR A 40 7.20 -14.72 6.12
C TYR A 40 6.60 -13.41 5.62
N CYS A 41 7.37 -12.32 5.56
CA CYS A 41 6.80 -11.01 5.22
C CYS A 41 6.18 -10.96 3.81
N TYR A 42 6.72 -11.71 2.85
CA TYR A 42 6.18 -11.78 1.49
C TYR A 42 5.13 -12.88 1.27
N GLN A 43 4.68 -13.56 2.32
CA GLN A 43 3.54 -14.47 2.21
C GLN A 43 2.26 -13.66 2.12
N ALA A 44 1.34 -14.04 1.22
CA ALA A 44 0.11 -13.29 0.98
C ALA A 44 -0.72 -13.06 2.26
N GLN A 45 -0.72 -14.00 3.20
CA GLN A 45 -1.39 -13.85 4.50
C GLN A 45 -0.81 -12.76 5.42
N ASN A 46 0.43 -12.33 5.18
CA ASN A 46 1.14 -11.31 5.96
C ASN A 46 1.24 -9.97 5.22
N MET A 47 0.61 -9.87 4.04
CA MET A 47 0.48 -8.65 3.27
C MET A 47 -0.87 -8.01 3.53
N TYR A 48 -0.90 -6.68 3.60
CA TYR A 48 -2.12 -5.90 3.81
C TYR A 48 -2.50 -5.20 2.52
N LEU A 49 -3.66 -5.55 1.93
CA LEU A 49 -4.24 -4.80 0.81
C LEU A 49 -4.90 -3.53 1.36
N CYS A 50 -4.19 -2.40 1.26
CA CYS A 50 -4.60 -1.13 1.87
C CYS A 50 -5.45 -0.27 0.94
N GLY A 51 -5.43 -0.52 -0.37
CA GLY A 51 -6.22 0.24 -1.31
C GLY A 51 -6.37 -0.42 -2.67
N VAL A 52 -7.49 -0.15 -3.31
CA VAL A 52 -7.77 -0.47 -4.71
C VAL A 52 -8.17 0.82 -5.42
N VAL A 53 -7.47 1.16 -6.48
CA VAL A 53 -7.76 2.33 -7.32
C VAL A 53 -8.56 1.85 -8.54
N PRO A 54 -9.82 2.26 -8.70
CA PRO A 54 -10.69 1.76 -9.76
C PRO A 54 -10.25 2.23 -11.15
N THR A 55 -10.77 1.52 -12.16
CA THR A 55 -10.62 1.83 -13.60
C THR A 55 -11.31 3.16 -13.95
N PRO A 56 -11.00 3.85 -15.08
CA PRO A 56 -10.42 3.33 -16.33
C PRO A 56 -8.89 3.44 -16.51
N GLY A 57 -8.17 4.26 -15.73
CA GLY A 57 -6.80 4.62 -16.05
C GLY A 57 -5.90 4.89 -14.84
N GLN A 58 -4.60 4.98 -15.10
CA GLN A 58 -3.62 5.30 -14.08
C GLN A 58 -3.83 6.74 -13.56
N PRO A 59 -3.82 6.95 -12.24
CA PRO A 59 -3.88 8.30 -11.66
C PRO A 59 -2.62 9.07 -12.04
N ASN A 60 -2.78 10.37 -12.30
CA ASN A 60 -1.63 11.27 -12.41
C ASN A 60 -0.99 11.50 -11.02
N MET A 61 0.15 12.20 -11.00
CA MET A 61 0.90 12.49 -9.77
C MET A 61 0.06 13.17 -8.67
N THR A 62 -0.83 14.09 -9.04
CA THR A 62 -1.68 14.77 -8.06
C THR A 62 -2.70 13.80 -7.48
N THR A 63 -3.36 13.01 -8.32
CA THR A 63 -4.37 12.05 -7.89
C THR A 63 -3.77 10.96 -7.00
N ILE A 64 -2.61 10.39 -7.36
CA ILE A 64 -1.95 9.37 -6.52
C ILE A 64 -1.52 9.94 -5.17
N SER A 65 -1.01 11.18 -5.12
CA SER A 65 -0.68 11.82 -3.83
C SER A 65 -1.91 11.98 -2.94
N HIS A 66 -3.07 12.35 -3.49
CA HIS A 66 -4.32 12.42 -2.72
C HIS A 66 -4.79 11.05 -2.24
N ILE A 67 -4.64 10.01 -3.06
CA ILE A 67 -4.98 8.62 -2.68
C ILE A 67 -4.08 8.13 -1.53
N LEU A 68 -2.77 8.42 -1.57
CA LEU A 68 -1.82 7.96 -0.57
C LEU A 68 -1.85 8.77 0.73
N LYS A 69 -2.29 10.03 0.69
CA LYS A 69 -2.34 10.92 1.84
C LYS A 69 -3.01 10.32 3.10
N PRO A 70 -4.20 9.70 3.04
CA PRO A 70 -4.81 9.06 4.20
C PRO A 70 -3.96 7.90 4.74
N LEU A 71 -3.41 7.05 3.86
CA LEU A 71 -2.56 5.93 4.28
C LEU A 71 -1.31 6.40 5.01
N ILE A 72 -0.64 7.43 4.48
CA ILE A 72 0.55 8.03 5.11
C ILE A 72 0.18 8.63 6.47
N LYS A 73 -0.99 9.28 6.59
CA LYS A 73 -1.46 9.84 7.86
C LYS A 73 -1.64 8.75 8.93
N GLU A 74 -2.24 7.62 8.57
CA GLU A 74 -2.40 6.49 9.51
C GLU A 74 -1.05 5.89 9.92
N LEU A 75 -0.11 5.75 8.97
CA LEU A 75 1.24 5.26 9.27
C LEU A 75 1.98 6.19 10.24
N LEU A 76 1.86 7.51 10.06
CA LEU A 76 2.46 8.50 10.97
C LEU A 76 1.80 8.48 12.35
N TYR A 77 0.49 8.26 12.43
CA TYR A 77 -0.22 8.14 13.70
C TYR A 77 0.27 6.93 14.50
N LEU A 78 0.46 5.77 13.84
CA LEU A 78 1.01 4.56 14.46
C LEU A 78 2.44 4.75 14.98
N ASP A 79 3.24 5.55 14.30
CA ASP A 79 4.60 5.90 14.73
C ASP A 79 4.59 6.85 15.94
N ALA A 80 3.75 7.89 15.94
CA ALA A 80 3.66 8.84 17.06
C ALA A 80 3.13 8.21 18.36
N ASP A 81 2.09 7.39 18.29
CA ASP A 81 1.53 6.64 19.44
C ASP A 81 2.56 5.64 20.03
N SER A 82 3.56 5.25 19.24
CA SER A 82 4.67 4.43 19.71
C SER A 82 5.67 5.19 20.58
N VAL A 83 5.81 6.51 20.39
CA VAL A 83 6.73 7.38 21.13
C VAL A 83 6.12 7.80 22.48
N GLU A 84 4.81 8.03 22.54
CA GLU A 84 4.15 8.42 23.78
C GLU A 84 4.15 7.30 24.83
N ARG A 85 4.05 6.03 24.40
CA ARG A 85 4.13 4.88 25.31
C ARG A 85 5.52 4.61 25.88
N SER A 86 6.59 5.16 25.30
CA SER A 86 7.96 4.91 25.80
C SER A 86 8.39 5.86 26.93
N HIS A 87 7.68 6.96 27.16
CA HIS A 87 8.00 7.97 28.18
C HIS A 87 7.11 7.90 29.43
N GLY A 88 6.21 6.91 29.52
CA GLY A 88 5.25 6.74 30.61
C GLY A 88 5.51 5.56 31.55
N GLY A 89 6.76 5.14 31.73
CA GLY A 89 7.16 4.01 32.59
C GLY A 89 8.14 4.42 33.68
#